data_AF-A0A5K1GHV3-F1
#
_entry.id   AF-A0A5K1GHV3-F1
#
_cell.length_a   1.000
_cell.length_b   1.000
_cell.length_c   1.000
_cell.angle_alpha   90.00
_cell.angle_beta   90.00
_cell.angle_gamma   90.00
#
_symmetry.space_group_name_H-M   'P 1'
#
loop_
_entity.id
_entity.type
_entity.pdbx_description
1 polymer ?
#
loop_
_entity_poly.entity_id
_entity_poly.type
_entity_poly.pdbx_seq_one_letter_code
_entity_poly.pdbx_strand_id
1 'polypeptide(L)'
;PEMAGDNGCVLGLQVMEVDFIILCIGRFSDFPNLPEFPPNKGPEIFRGQVMHSMDYSRLSDSDAAVLVSGKRVVVVGFQKSAVDIAAECAKAN
;
A
#
# COMPACT_ATOMS: atom_id res chain seq x y z
N PRO A 1 -0.87 -7.22 47.68
CA PRO A 1 -1.73 -6.02 47.70
C PRO A 1 -2.37 -5.83 46.33
N GLU A 2 -3.60 -6.29 46.29
CA GLU A 2 -4.60 -6.06 45.26
C GLU A 2 -4.78 -4.57 44.95
N MET A 3 -4.90 -4.23 43.67
CA MET A 3 -5.73 -3.11 43.21
C MET A 3 -6.26 -3.48 41.81
N ALA A 4 -7.48 -4.00 41.79
CA ALA A 4 -8.31 -4.12 40.60
C ALA A 4 -8.85 -2.73 40.20
N GLY A 5 -9.06 -2.54 38.89
CA GLY A 5 -10.08 -1.60 38.39
C GLY A 5 -9.67 -0.72 37.22
N ASP A 6 -9.92 -1.17 35.99
CA ASP A 6 -10.78 -0.42 35.07
C ASP A 6 -11.48 -1.36 34.09
N ASN A 7 -12.79 -1.16 33.92
CA ASN A 7 -13.73 -2.01 33.19
C ASN A 7 -13.97 -1.39 31.81
N GLY A 8 -13.31 -1.90 30.79
CA GLY A 8 -13.60 -1.58 29.40
C GLY A 8 -13.33 -2.80 28.53
N CYS A 9 -14.29 -3.17 27.68
CA CYS A 9 -14.21 -4.33 26.79
C CYS A 9 -12.91 -4.32 25.96
N VAL A 10 -11.89 -5.07 26.40
CA VAL A 10 -10.73 -5.41 25.59
C VAL A 10 -10.95 -6.84 25.15
N LEU A 11 -11.36 -7.02 23.89
CA LEU A 11 -11.43 -8.34 23.23
C LEU A 11 -10.15 -9.12 23.59
N GLY A 12 -10.35 -10.31 24.19
CA GLY A 12 -9.36 -11.01 25.00
C GLY A 12 -7.91 -10.93 24.51
N LEU A 13 -7.11 -10.10 25.18
CA LEU A 13 -5.68 -10.04 24.98
C LEU A 13 -5.06 -11.30 25.61
N GLN A 14 -4.52 -12.19 24.77
CA GLN A 14 -3.80 -13.37 25.22
C GLN A 14 -2.29 -13.11 25.06
N VAL A 15 -1.55 -13.23 26.16
CA VAL A 15 -0.10 -13.01 26.20
C VAL A 15 0.58 -14.38 26.29
N MET A 16 1.57 -14.63 25.43
CA MET A 16 2.34 -15.87 25.40
C MET A 16 3.82 -15.58 25.62
N GLU A 17 4.47 -16.39 26.46
CA GLU A 17 5.92 -16.36 26.68
C GLU A 17 6.57 -17.50 25.88
N VAL A 18 7.59 -17.16 25.08
CA VAL A 18 8.29 -18.10 24.19
C VAL A 18 9.78 -17.75 24.13
N ASP A 19 10.64 -18.75 23.89
CA ASP A 19 12.09 -18.54 23.84
C ASP A 19 12.55 -17.76 22.60
N PHE A 20 11.81 -17.88 21.48
CA PHE A 20 12.09 -17.16 20.24
C PHE A 20 10.82 -16.98 19.38
N ILE A 21 10.77 -15.91 18.60
CA ILE A 21 9.67 -15.61 17.66
C ILE A 21 10.25 -15.43 16.25
N ILE A 22 9.65 -16.08 15.26
CA ILE A 22 9.92 -15.84 13.84
C ILE A 22 8.71 -15.08 13.26
N LEU A 23 8.93 -13.83 12.83
CA LEU A 23 7.88 -13.04 12.17
C LEU A 23 7.94 -13.24 10.65
N CYS A 24 6.89 -13.84 10.10
CA CYS A 24 6.70 -14.09 8.66
C CYS A 24 5.56 -13.25 8.06
N ILE A 25 5.39 -12.00 8.51
CA ILE A 25 4.24 -11.15 8.13
C ILE A 25 4.39 -10.45 6.76
N GLY A 26 5.53 -10.61 6.09
CA GLY A 26 5.83 -9.91 4.84
C GLY A 26 6.23 -8.45 5.04
N ARG A 27 6.82 -7.84 4.01
CA ARG A 27 7.34 -6.45 4.05
C ARG A 27 6.56 -5.48 3.15
N PHE A 28 5.89 -5.96 2.13
CA PHE A 28 5.39 -5.15 1.00
C PHE A 28 3.86 -5.18 0.84
N SER A 29 3.11 -5.50 1.90
CA SER A 29 1.68 -5.84 1.81
C SER A 29 0.71 -4.76 2.32
N ASP A 30 1.10 -3.99 3.36
CA ASP A 30 0.11 -3.22 4.14
C ASP A 30 0.40 -1.73 4.22
N PHE A 31 1.67 -1.33 4.29
CA PHE A 31 2.06 0.07 4.43
C PHE A 31 2.92 0.52 3.24
N PRO A 32 2.34 1.27 2.27
CA PRO A 32 3.12 1.80 1.16
C PRO A 32 4.09 2.88 1.64
N ASN A 33 5.28 2.92 1.04
CA ASN A 33 6.23 4.00 1.28
C ASN A 33 5.87 5.19 0.38
N LEU A 34 5.11 6.15 0.91
CA LEU A 34 4.68 7.33 0.18
C LEU A 34 5.69 8.48 0.34
N PRO A 35 6.02 9.20 -0.74
CA PRO A 35 6.85 10.40 -0.64
C PRO A 35 6.10 11.52 0.08
N GLU A 36 6.83 12.28 0.89
CA GLU A 36 6.32 13.51 1.48
C GLU A 36 6.38 14.65 0.47
N PHE A 37 5.29 15.41 0.39
CA PHE A 37 5.21 16.60 -0.45
C PHE A 37 5.04 17.85 0.42
N PRO A 38 5.64 18.99 0.02
CA PRO A 38 5.33 20.27 0.63
C PRO A 38 3.83 20.60 0.50
N PRO A 39 3.29 21.48 1.37
CA PRO A 39 1.88 21.87 1.29
C PRO A 39 1.49 22.39 -0.10
N ASN A 40 0.36 21.90 -0.63
CA ASN A 40 -0.16 22.23 -1.96
C ASN A 40 0.80 21.89 -3.12
N LYS A 41 1.64 20.86 -2.96
CA LYS A 41 2.54 20.36 -4.01
C LYS A 41 2.47 18.85 -4.20
N GLY A 42 1.58 18.17 -3.49
CA GLY A 42 1.42 16.73 -3.58
C GLY A 42 0.24 16.28 -4.43
N PRO A 43 -0.18 15.01 -4.27
CA PRO A 43 -1.32 14.42 -4.95
C PRO A 43 -2.63 15.20 -4.76
N GLU A 44 -2.77 15.95 -3.66
CA GLU A 44 -3.99 16.66 -3.29
C GLU A 44 -4.41 17.76 -4.27
N ILE A 45 -3.46 18.36 -5.00
CA ILE A 45 -3.74 19.38 -6.02
C ILE A 45 -3.78 18.79 -7.44
N PHE A 46 -3.41 17.52 -7.61
CA PHE A 46 -3.39 16.88 -8.91
C PHE A 46 -4.81 16.50 -9.34
N ARG A 47 -5.20 16.95 -10.54
CA ARG A 47 -6.56 16.71 -11.08
C ARG A 47 -6.72 15.36 -11.79
N GLY A 48 -5.72 14.49 -11.68
CA GLY A 48 -5.77 13.12 -12.18
C GLY A 48 -5.79 12.12 -11.03
N GLN A 49 -5.79 10.83 -11.38
CA GLN A 49 -5.73 9.77 -10.39
C GLN A 49 -4.28 9.52 -9.96
N VAL A 50 -4.06 9.42 -8.65
CA VAL A 50 -2.79 8.99 -8.06
C VAL A 50 -3.02 7.67 -7.33
N MET A 51 -2.14 6.69 -7.55
CA MET A 51 -2.24 5.34 -6.99
C MET A 51 -0.83 4.81 -6.72
N HIS A 52 -0.64 4.14 -5.57
CA HIS A 52 0.62 3.45 -5.28
C HIS A 52 0.64 2.08 -5.96
N SER A 53 1.82 1.55 -6.29
CA SER A 53 1.96 0.26 -6.99
C SER A 53 1.30 -0.90 -6.23
N MET A 54 1.27 -0.86 -4.90
CA MET A 54 0.58 -1.83 -4.05
C MET A 54 -0.92 -1.93 -4.36
N ASP A 55 -1.59 -0.79 -4.52
CA ASP A 55 -3.01 -0.77 -4.84
C ASP A 55 -3.26 -1.20 -6.28
N TYR A 56 -2.36 -0.82 -7.20
CA TYR A 56 -2.40 -1.28 -8.58
C TYR A 56 -2.30 -2.81 -8.67
N SER A 57 -1.38 -3.42 -7.93
CA SER A 57 -1.18 -4.88 -7.90
C SER A 57 -2.33 -5.66 -7.26
N ARG A 58 -3.30 -4.98 -6.60
CA ARG A 58 -4.52 -5.61 -6.07
C ARG A 58 -5.64 -5.68 -7.10
N LEU A 59 -5.51 -4.97 -8.22
CA LEU A 59 -6.48 -5.02 -9.32
C LEU A 59 -6.36 -6.35 -10.07
N SER A 60 -7.45 -6.77 -10.70
CA SER A 60 -7.38 -7.82 -11.72
C SER A 60 -6.67 -7.29 -12.97
N ASP A 61 -6.07 -8.16 -13.77
CA ASP A 61 -5.43 -7.79 -15.04
C ASP A 61 -6.38 -7.01 -15.96
N SER A 62 -7.67 -7.39 -15.99
CA SER A 62 -8.69 -6.68 -16.76
C SER A 62 -8.98 -5.28 -16.23
N ASP A 63 -9.07 -5.11 -14.90
CA ASP A 63 -9.34 -3.81 -14.29
C ASP A 63 -8.14 -2.88 -14.47
N ALA A 64 -6.92 -3.41 -14.30
CA ALA A 64 -5.67 -2.69 -14.54
C ALA A 64 -5.56 -2.22 -15.99
N ALA A 65 -5.88 -3.07 -16.97
CA ALA A 65 -5.88 -2.71 -18.38
C ALA A 65 -6.90 -1.60 -18.70
N VAL A 66 -8.14 -1.73 -18.20
CA VAL A 66 -9.18 -0.70 -18.36
C VAL A 66 -8.77 0.61 -17.68
N LEU A 67 -8.12 0.54 -16.52
CA LEU A 67 -7.65 1.69 -15.78
C LEU A 67 -6.66 2.53 -16.58
N VAL A 68 -5.74 1.90 -17.32
CA VAL A 68 -4.63 2.59 -18.01
C VAL A 68 -4.87 2.85 -19.49
N SER A 69 -5.81 2.16 -20.12
CA SER A 69 -6.09 2.26 -21.56
C SER A 69 -6.56 3.65 -21.98
N GLY A 70 -5.94 4.18 -23.04
CA GLY A 70 -6.23 5.51 -23.60
C GLY A 70 -5.80 6.67 -22.69
N LYS A 71 -4.98 6.44 -21.67
CA LYS A 71 -4.55 7.46 -20.70
C LYS A 71 -3.07 7.75 -20.81
N ARG A 72 -2.72 9.00 -20.50
CA ARG A 72 -1.32 9.39 -20.27
C ARG A 72 -0.95 9.01 -18.84
N VAL A 73 -0.12 7.98 -18.70
CA VAL A 73 0.31 7.44 -17.41
C VAL A 73 1.76 7.89 -17.12
N VAL A 74 2.02 8.27 -15.88
CA VAL A 74 3.37 8.54 -15.36
C VAL A 74 3.63 7.55 -14.23
N VAL A 75 4.73 6.80 -14.33
CA VAL A 75 5.19 5.89 -13.29
C VAL A 75 6.36 6.52 -12.55
N VAL A 76 6.26 6.64 -11.23
CA VAL A 76 7.31 7.20 -10.38
C VAL A 76 8.03 6.08 -9.65
N GLY A 77 9.30 5.87 -9.98
CA GLY A 77 10.15 4.81 -9.42
C GLY A 77 11.01 4.13 -10.50
N PHE A 78 11.97 3.30 -10.10
CA PHE A 78 12.87 2.60 -11.02
C PHE A 78 13.08 1.11 -10.69
N GLN A 79 12.43 0.61 -9.64
CA GLN A 79 12.52 -0.80 -9.24
C GLN A 79 11.51 -1.66 -10.00
N LYS A 80 11.44 -2.96 -9.67
CA LYS A 80 10.64 -3.98 -10.38
C LYS A 80 9.21 -3.53 -10.68
N SER A 81 8.46 -3.12 -9.66
CA SER A 81 7.07 -2.68 -9.84
C SER A 81 6.95 -1.51 -10.82
N ALA A 82 7.90 -0.57 -10.82
CA ALA A 82 7.85 0.55 -11.75
C ALA A 82 8.07 0.10 -13.20
N VAL A 83 9.02 -0.80 -13.43
CA VAL A 83 9.31 -1.33 -14.77
C VAL A 83 8.16 -2.18 -15.29
N ASP A 84 7.61 -3.06 -14.45
CA ASP A 84 6.50 -3.94 -14.83
C ASP A 84 5.23 -3.14 -15.16
N ILE A 85 4.83 -2.21 -14.28
CA ILE A 85 3.66 -1.34 -14.52
C ILE A 85 3.87 -0.46 -15.75
N ALA A 86 5.07 0.08 -15.96
CA ALA A 86 5.36 0.88 -17.15
C ALA A 86 5.23 0.05 -18.44
N ALA A 87 5.69 -1.20 -18.44
CA ALA A 87 5.54 -2.12 -19.57
C ALA A 87 4.07 -2.47 -19.83
N GLU A 88 3.27 -2.71 -18.79
CA GLU A 88 1.83 -2.95 -18.91
C GLU A 88 1.09 -1.74 -19.48
N CYS A 89 1.42 -0.54 -18.98
CA CYS A 89 0.86 0.71 -19.51
C CYS A 89 1.24 0.93 -20.98
N ALA A 90 2.49 0.66 -21.36
CA ALA A 90 2.97 0.79 -22.75
C ALA A 90 2.35 -0.26 -23.68
N LYS A 91 1.98 -1.44 -23.17
CA LYS A 91 1.26 -2.45 -23.95
C LYS A 91 -0.20 -2.07 -24.19
N ALA A 92 -0.80 -1.35 -23.26
CA ALA A 92 -2.21 -0.94 -23.30
C ALA A 92 -2.47 0.38 -24.06
N ASN A 93 -1.43 1.11 -24.47
CA ASN A 93 -1.51 2.46 -25.07
C ASN A 93 -0.67 2.61 -26.33
#